data_AF-A0A8B8CAF9-F1
#
_entry.id   AF-A0A8B8CAF9-F1
#
_cell.length_a   1.000
_cell.length_b   1.000
_cell.length_c   1.000
_cell.angle_alpha   90.00
_cell.angle_beta   90.00
_cell.angle_gamma   90.00
#
_symmetry.space_group_name_H-M   'P 1'
#
loop_
_entity.id
_entity.type
_entity.pdbx_description
1 polymer ?
#
loop_
_entity_poly.entity_id
_entity_poly.type
_entity_poly.pdbx_seq_one_letter_code
_entity_poly.pdbx_strand_id
1 'polypeptide(L)'
;MKKNHSLDINEKTFYNGEKFTLTLNRFETYLIEHDADLTGTVIKSDLPIATFSGNDCNTLNKKGGCDHLIEQIPPVSSVDRAYIVPPNSPDRGTCIRITAIEPTNFTFNIDGFERLMTLNGHDSYDVTIASNESCTIESTRPVLVTSFSLHSKTSDLGDPSMVIVPGVNQYLDYYKIVVPSGYDYNYVSIMIKESSKNSLQINESGILPNVIIFDQNVLVGNTNYSVRSINVTEGELTASSVDGERFGLMFAGVKDFNSYGFSGNSLLV
;
A
#
# COMPACT_ATOMS: atom_id res chain seq x y z
N MET A 1 -2.87 13.03 -14.90
CA MET A 1 -2.12 14.30 -14.79
C MET A 1 -2.99 15.37 -14.15
N LYS A 2 -2.46 16.11 -13.18
CA LYS A 2 -3.15 17.30 -12.64
C LYS A 2 -3.41 18.32 -13.76
N LYS A 3 -4.54 19.03 -13.67
CA LYS A 3 -4.93 20.07 -14.64
C LYS A 3 -3.79 21.08 -14.80
N ASN A 4 -3.47 21.44 -16.06
CA ASN A 4 -2.52 22.48 -16.49
C ASN A 4 -1.02 22.10 -16.54
N HIS A 5 -0.66 20.83 -16.47
CA HIS A 5 0.70 20.38 -16.81
C HIS A 5 0.74 19.71 -18.19
N SER A 6 1.78 20.00 -18.96
CA SER A 6 2.12 19.29 -20.18
C SER A 6 3.15 18.21 -19.91
N LEU A 7 3.20 17.23 -20.80
CA LEU A 7 4.13 16.12 -20.78
C LEU A 7 4.83 16.04 -22.13
N ASP A 8 6.14 16.22 -22.17
CA ASP A 8 6.90 16.08 -23.40
C ASP A 8 7.43 14.64 -23.53
N ILE A 9 6.94 13.90 -24.52
CA ILE A 9 7.41 12.54 -24.84
C ILE A 9 7.88 12.54 -26.29
N ASN A 10 9.12 12.14 -26.53
CA ASN A 10 9.71 12.03 -27.88
C ASN A 10 9.49 13.29 -28.72
N GLU A 11 9.83 14.46 -28.16
CA GLU A 11 9.69 15.79 -28.79
C GLU A 11 8.24 16.22 -29.09
N LYS A 12 7.24 15.50 -28.54
CA LYS A 12 5.82 15.86 -28.66
C LYS A 12 5.24 16.18 -27.29
N THR A 13 4.61 17.34 -27.22
CA THR A 13 3.87 17.80 -26.04
C THR A 13 2.47 17.18 -25.99
N PHE A 14 2.13 16.62 -24.84
CA PHE A 14 0.82 16.07 -24.53
C PHE A 14 0.16 16.83 -23.38
N TYR A 15 -1.16 16.99 -23.45
CA TYR A 15 -1.99 17.63 -22.43
C TYR A 15 -2.99 16.65 -21.81
N ASN A 16 -3.65 17.09 -20.73
CA ASN A 16 -4.63 16.27 -20.03
C ASN A 16 -5.76 15.80 -20.97
N GLY A 17 -6.00 14.49 -21.01
CA GLY A 17 -7.00 13.84 -21.86
C GLY A 17 -6.49 13.43 -23.25
N GLU A 18 -5.28 13.85 -23.64
CA GLU A 18 -4.67 13.38 -24.88
C GLU A 18 -4.14 11.94 -24.74
N LYS A 19 -4.01 11.27 -25.89
CA LYS A 19 -3.58 9.87 -25.95
C LYS A 19 -2.18 9.78 -26.53
N PHE A 20 -1.32 9.07 -25.82
CA PHE A 20 -0.05 8.57 -26.30
C PHE A 20 -0.20 7.07 -26.61
N THR A 21 0.37 6.61 -27.72
CA THR A 21 0.28 5.21 -28.16
C THR A 21 1.64 4.76 -28.66
N LEU A 22 2.03 3.55 -28.26
CA LEU A 22 3.24 2.88 -28.70
C LEU A 22 2.93 1.39 -28.92
N THR A 23 3.82 0.70 -29.63
CA THR A 23 3.78 -0.75 -29.80
C THR A 23 4.96 -1.33 -29.06
N LEU A 24 4.71 -2.31 -28.19
CA LEU A 24 5.75 -3.12 -27.55
C LEU A 24 5.75 -4.50 -28.19
N ASN A 25 6.91 -4.93 -28.66
CA ASN A 25 7.14 -6.34 -28.95
C ASN A 25 7.37 -7.11 -27.64
N ARG A 26 7.29 -8.44 -27.74
CA ARG A 26 7.52 -9.33 -26.61
C ARG A 26 8.89 -9.03 -25.97
N PHE A 27 8.88 -8.81 -24.66
CA PHE A 27 10.05 -8.48 -23.82
C PHE A 27 10.63 -7.07 -23.99
N GLU A 28 9.97 -6.19 -24.75
CA GLU A 28 10.33 -4.77 -24.75
C GLU A 28 9.76 -4.06 -23.52
N THR A 29 10.50 -3.06 -23.05
CA THR A 29 10.11 -2.18 -21.94
C THR A 29 10.14 -0.75 -22.43
N TYR A 30 9.20 0.06 -21.96
CA TYR A 30 9.19 1.50 -22.20
C TYR A 30 9.01 2.24 -20.88
N LEU A 31 9.84 3.25 -20.65
CA LEU A 31 9.81 4.09 -19.46
C LEU A 31 9.34 5.50 -19.84
N ILE A 32 8.39 6.04 -19.09
CA ILE A 32 8.07 7.46 -19.08
C ILE A 32 8.59 8.02 -17.76
N GLU A 33 9.62 8.86 -17.85
CA GLU A 33 10.18 9.59 -16.71
C GLU A 33 9.94 11.09 -16.95
N HIS A 34 9.35 11.77 -15.96
CA HIS A 34 9.00 13.19 -16.09
C HIS A 34 8.73 13.80 -14.71
N ASP A 35 9.00 15.09 -14.55
CA ASP A 35 8.71 15.86 -13.32
C ASP A 35 7.20 16.04 -13.02
N ALA A 36 6.34 15.61 -13.95
CA ALA A 36 4.90 15.83 -13.83
C ALA A 36 4.25 14.70 -13.04
N ASP A 37 3.28 15.04 -12.20
CA ASP A 37 2.47 14.04 -11.49
C ASP A 37 1.57 13.28 -12.48
N LEU A 38 1.97 12.04 -12.78
CA LEU A 38 1.27 11.12 -13.67
C LEU A 38 0.12 10.39 -12.99
N THR A 39 -0.20 10.66 -11.72
CA THR A 39 -1.36 10.07 -11.05
C THR A 39 -2.64 10.28 -11.87
N GLY A 40 -3.46 9.23 -11.97
CA GLY A 40 -4.67 9.21 -12.79
C GLY A 40 -4.45 8.95 -14.29
N THR A 41 -3.21 8.68 -14.74
CA THR A 41 -2.98 8.25 -16.12
C THR A 41 -3.58 6.88 -16.38
N VAL A 42 -4.37 6.75 -17.45
CA VAL A 42 -5.04 5.51 -17.82
C VAL A 42 -4.17 4.75 -18.82
N ILE A 43 -3.74 3.55 -18.43
CA ILE A 43 -3.01 2.63 -19.31
C ILE A 43 -3.99 1.60 -19.83
N LYS A 44 -4.01 1.43 -21.16
CA LYS A 44 -4.80 0.40 -21.85
C LYS A 44 -3.86 -0.40 -22.74
N SER A 45 -3.99 -1.72 -22.69
CA SER A 45 -3.24 -2.66 -23.50
C SER A 45 -4.19 -3.69 -24.09
N ASP A 46 -3.90 -4.13 -25.30
CA ASP A 46 -4.60 -5.24 -25.98
C ASP A 46 -4.05 -6.61 -25.58
N LEU A 47 -2.87 -6.65 -24.95
CA LEU A 47 -2.22 -7.83 -24.41
C LEU A 47 -1.81 -7.64 -22.93
N PRO A 48 -1.59 -8.73 -22.17
CA PRO A 48 -1.09 -8.62 -20.79
C PRO A 48 0.27 -7.90 -20.73
N ILE A 49 0.37 -6.94 -19.82
CA ILE A 49 1.61 -6.19 -19.53
C ILE A 49 1.80 -6.08 -18.02
N ALA A 50 3.05 -6.01 -17.56
CA ALA A 50 3.37 -5.57 -16.21
C ALA A 50 3.54 -4.04 -16.24
N THR A 51 2.87 -3.35 -15.33
CA THR A 51 2.99 -1.89 -15.18
C THR A 51 3.66 -1.58 -13.86
N PHE A 52 4.72 -0.80 -13.89
CA PHE A 52 5.37 -0.27 -12.69
C PHE A 52 5.20 1.24 -12.67
N SER A 53 4.91 1.80 -11.50
CA SER A 53 4.77 3.24 -11.33
C SER A 53 5.39 3.65 -10.00
N GLY A 54 5.95 4.85 -9.98
CA GLY A 54 6.81 5.26 -8.89
C GLY A 54 7.33 6.68 -9.02
N ASN A 55 8.35 6.96 -8.22
CA ASN A 55 9.14 8.17 -8.26
C ASN A 55 10.59 7.82 -7.92
N ASP A 56 11.54 8.30 -8.71
CA ASP A 56 12.97 7.99 -8.61
C ASP A 56 13.63 8.57 -7.34
N CYS A 57 13.12 9.68 -6.81
CA CYS A 57 13.66 10.37 -5.64
C CYS A 57 12.57 11.19 -4.93
N ASN A 58 11.91 10.61 -3.92
CA ASN A 58 10.90 11.30 -3.11
C ASN A 58 11.22 11.29 -1.62
N THR A 59 11.08 12.45 -0.96
CA THR A 59 11.16 12.57 0.51
C THR A 59 9.78 12.59 1.17
N LEU A 60 8.69 12.69 0.39
CA LEU A 60 7.27 12.84 0.77
C LEU A 60 6.94 14.02 1.70
N ASN A 61 7.54 14.07 2.89
CA ASN A 61 7.35 15.10 3.91
C ASN A 61 8.57 16.05 4.06
N LYS A 62 9.50 16.03 3.10
CA LYS A 62 10.73 16.86 3.09
C LYS A 62 11.65 16.60 4.29
N LYS A 63 11.64 15.38 4.82
CA LYS A 63 12.57 14.89 5.84
C LYS A 63 13.29 13.64 5.31
N GLY A 64 14.45 13.33 5.91
CA GLY A 64 15.24 12.17 5.52
C GLY A 64 15.92 12.32 4.16
N GLY A 65 16.40 11.19 3.64
CA GLY A 65 16.83 11.06 2.25
C GLY A 65 15.64 10.91 1.31
N CYS A 66 15.88 11.16 0.02
CA CYS A 66 14.91 10.77 -0.99
C CYS A 66 15.15 9.31 -1.37
N ASP A 67 14.06 8.56 -1.50
CA ASP A 67 14.12 7.15 -1.88
C ASP A 67 13.44 6.90 -3.23
N HIS A 68 13.90 5.85 -3.91
CA HIS A 68 13.25 5.32 -5.10
C HIS A 68 12.02 4.52 -4.68
N LEU A 69 10.85 5.10 -4.97
CA LEU A 69 9.55 4.50 -4.72
C LEU A 69 9.08 3.81 -5.98
N ILE A 70 8.84 2.51 -5.95
CA ILE A 70 8.32 1.79 -7.12
C ILE A 70 7.49 0.60 -6.68
N GLU A 71 6.35 0.43 -7.33
CA GLU A 71 5.48 -0.73 -7.14
C GLU A 71 4.94 -1.22 -8.47
N GLN A 72 4.68 -2.52 -8.55
CA GLN A 72 3.90 -3.07 -9.65
C GLN A 72 2.43 -2.71 -9.42
N ILE A 73 1.83 -2.00 -10.38
CA ILE A 73 0.44 -1.59 -10.29
C ILE A 73 -0.47 -2.74 -10.73
N PRO A 74 -1.46 -3.13 -9.90
CA PRO A 74 -2.39 -4.19 -10.27
C PRO A 74 -3.35 -3.75 -11.38
N PRO A 75 -3.91 -4.70 -12.16
CA PRO A 75 -5.01 -4.41 -13.06
C PRO A 75 -6.20 -3.75 -12.33
N VAL A 76 -6.91 -2.84 -13.01
CA VAL A 76 -8.11 -2.20 -12.44
C VAL A 76 -9.23 -3.19 -12.07
N SER A 77 -9.21 -4.39 -12.65
CA SER A 77 -10.16 -5.47 -12.35
C SER A 77 -9.85 -6.22 -11.06
N SER A 78 -8.65 -6.08 -10.50
CA SER A 78 -8.23 -6.79 -9.30
C SER A 78 -8.25 -5.93 -8.04
N VAL A 79 -8.45 -4.61 -8.12
CA VAL A 79 -8.61 -3.76 -6.93
C VAL A 79 -9.96 -3.98 -6.24
N ASP A 80 -10.10 -3.47 -5.02
CA ASP A 80 -11.22 -3.73 -4.12
C ASP A 80 -11.95 -2.44 -3.74
N ARG A 81 -13.00 -2.58 -2.92
CA ARG A 81 -13.79 -1.49 -2.38
C ARG A 81 -13.55 -1.26 -0.89
N ALA A 82 -12.96 -2.22 -0.19
CA ALA A 82 -12.75 -2.21 1.24
C ALA A 82 -11.28 -2.48 1.56
N TYR A 83 -10.68 -1.61 2.39
CA TYR A 83 -9.27 -1.67 2.75
C TYR A 83 -9.08 -1.41 4.24
N ILE A 84 -8.04 -2.01 4.79
CA ILE A 84 -7.52 -1.71 6.12
C ILE A 84 -6.04 -1.36 5.95
N VAL A 85 -5.67 -0.14 6.33
CA VAL A 85 -4.30 0.34 6.30
C VAL A 85 -3.77 0.37 7.74
N PRO A 86 -2.82 -0.52 8.10
CA PRO A 86 -2.20 -0.49 9.42
C PRO A 86 -1.23 0.71 9.56
N PRO A 87 -0.81 1.05 10.79
CA PRO A 87 0.37 1.90 10.94
C PRO A 87 1.58 1.23 10.29
N ASN A 88 2.52 2.04 9.79
CA ASN A 88 3.70 1.51 9.11
C ASN A 88 4.68 0.84 10.08
N SER A 89 5.25 1.62 10.99
CA SER A 89 6.19 1.18 12.01
C SER A 89 6.20 2.19 13.17
N PRO A 90 6.75 1.84 14.35
CA PRO A 90 6.89 2.78 15.46
C PRO A 90 7.56 4.09 15.03
N ASP A 91 7.03 5.22 15.53
CA ASP A 91 7.48 6.59 15.25
C ASP A 91 7.39 7.07 13.78
N ARG A 92 6.88 6.25 12.87
CA ARG A 92 6.74 6.57 11.43
C ARG A 92 5.26 6.60 11.03
N GLY A 93 4.82 7.76 10.55
CA GLY A 93 3.47 7.92 10.01
C GLY A 93 3.33 7.27 8.63
N THR A 94 2.09 7.20 8.16
CA THR A 94 1.77 6.65 6.83
C THR A 94 0.96 7.68 6.05
N CYS A 95 1.41 8.05 4.85
CA CYS A 95 0.57 8.75 3.88
C CYS A 95 -0.17 7.71 3.04
N ILE A 96 -1.47 7.86 2.88
CA ILE A 96 -2.35 6.93 2.19
C ILE A 96 -2.94 7.67 1.01
N ARG A 97 -2.67 7.19 -0.21
CA ARG A 97 -3.27 7.69 -1.44
C ARG A 97 -4.40 6.78 -1.87
N ILE A 98 -5.57 7.37 -2.02
CA ILE A 98 -6.79 6.70 -2.51
C ILE A 98 -7.04 7.22 -3.92
N THR A 99 -6.91 6.37 -4.93
CA THR A 99 -7.05 6.73 -6.35
C THR A 99 -8.32 6.11 -6.91
N ALA A 100 -9.23 6.95 -7.40
CA ALA A 100 -10.47 6.50 -8.00
C ALA A 100 -10.26 6.04 -9.44
N ILE A 101 -10.82 4.89 -9.83
CA ILE A 101 -10.83 4.44 -11.23
C ILE A 101 -11.98 5.12 -11.98
N GLU A 102 -13.15 5.12 -11.35
CA GLU A 102 -14.36 5.78 -11.82
C GLU A 102 -14.88 6.74 -10.73
N PRO A 103 -15.77 7.69 -11.06
CA PRO A 103 -16.41 8.52 -10.05
C PRO A 103 -17.02 7.68 -8.93
N THR A 104 -16.65 7.97 -7.68
CA THR A 104 -16.99 7.16 -6.51
C THR A 104 -17.13 8.03 -5.27
N ASN A 105 -18.04 7.61 -4.39
CA ASN A 105 -18.01 8.05 -2.99
C ASN A 105 -17.19 7.03 -2.19
N PHE A 106 -16.36 7.54 -1.29
CA PHE A 106 -15.65 6.71 -0.34
C PHE A 106 -15.67 7.35 1.05
N THR A 107 -15.63 6.49 2.04
CA THR A 107 -15.50 6.84 3.44
C THR A 107 -14.14 6.36 3.92
N PHE A 108 -13.43 7.19 4.67
CA PHE A 108 -12.30 6.75 5.46
C PHE A 108 -12.55 7.01 6.94
N ASN A 109 -12.08 6.10 7.79
CA ASN A 109 -12.19 6.20 9.24
C ASN A 109 -10.80 6.02 9.87
N ILE A 110 -10.39 6.98 10.69
CA ILE A 110 -9.15 6.94 11.46
C ILE A 110 -9.55 7.00 12.94
N ASP A 111 -9.28 5.94 13.68
CA ASP A 111 -9.55 5.83 15.13
C ASP A 111 -10.98 6.27 15.55
N GLY A 112 -11.98 5.88 14.76
CA GLY A 112 -13.39 6.19 15.00
C GLY A 112 -13.86 7.51 14.39
N PHE A 113 -12.97 8.32 13.82
CA PHE A 113 -13.33 9.56 13.13
C PHE A 113 -13.57 9.30 11.65
N GLU A 114 -14.84 9.21 11.30
CA GLU A 114 -15.28 8.98 9.92
C GLU A 114 -15.35 10.27 9.09
N ARG A 115 -14.98 10.17 7.81
CA ARG A 115 -15.12 11.21 6.80
C ARG A 115 -15.62 10.63 5.49
N LEU A 116 -16.74 11.17 4.99
CA LEU A 116 -17.26 10.88 3.65
C LEU A 116 -16.68 11.87 2.64
N MET A 117 -16.22 11.33 1.51
CA MET A 117 -15.62 12.06 0.41
C MET A 117 -16.18 11.59 -0.94
N THR A 118 -16.05 12.44 -1.95
CA THR A 118 -16.38 12.13 -3.35
C THR A 118 -15.15 12.41 -4.21
N LEU A 119 -14.82 11.48 -5.11
CA LEU A 119 -13.79 11.65 -6.12
C LEU A 119 -14.38 11.48 -7.52
N ASN A 120 -13.92 12.29 -8.47
CA ASN A 120 -14.14 11.98 -9.88
C ASN A 120 -13.24 10.80 -10.28
N GLY A 121 -13.55 10.18 -11.42
CA GLY A 121 -12.69 9.14 -11.97
C GLY A 121 -11.29 9.67 -12.25
N HIS A 122 -10.29 8.88 -11.91
CA HIS A 122 -8.86 9.17 -12.05
C HIS A 122 -8.30 10.27 -11.13
N ASP A 123 -9.13 10.86 -10.27
CA ASP A 123 -8.65 11.74 -9.20
C ASP A 123 -8.14 10.90 -8.01
N SER A 124 -7.30 11.51 -7.18
CA SER A 124 -6.79 10.91 -5.95
C SER A 124 -6.97 11.82 -4.73
N TYR A 125 -7.00 11.21 -3.55
CA TYR A 125 -7.03 11.88 -2.26
C TYR A 125 -5.97 11.30 -1.35
N ASP A 126 -5.19 12.16 -0.71
CA ASP A 126 -4.15 11.76 0.23
C ASP A 126 -4.62 12.03 1.67
N VAL A 127 -4.46 11.05 2.56
CA VAL A 127 -4.73 11.16 4.00
C VAL A 127 -3.55 10.60 4.78
N THR A 128 -3.20 11.20 5.92
CA THR A 128 -2.08 10.75 6.74
C THR A 128 -2.56 10.22 8.07
N ILE A 129 -2.03 9.07 8.50
CA ILE A 129 -2.19 8.50 9.84
C ILE A 129 -0.86 8.56 10.62
N ALA A 130 -0.95 8.69 11.94
CA ALA A 130 0.17 8.56 12.85
C ALA A 130 0.62 7.10 13.01
N SER A 131 1.78 6.89 13.64
CA SER A 131 2.37 5.56 13.86
C SER A 131 1.59 4.65 14.82
N ASN A 132 0.54 5.19 15.46
CA ASN A 132 -0.32 4.52 16.43
C ASN A 132 -1.79 4.56 16.02
N GLU A 133 -2.08 4.87 14.76
CA GLU A 133 -3.42 4.96 14.20
C GLU A 133 -3.54 3.93 13.07
N SER A 134 -4.76 3.46 12.81
CA SER A 134 -5.08 2.70 11.60
C SER A 134 -6.16 3.41 10.79
N CYS A 135 -6.27 3.09 9.50
CA CYS A 135 -7.29 3.65 8.62
C CYS A 135 -8.09 2.54 7.95
N THR A 136 -9.41 2.64 7.98
CA THR A 136 -10.29 1.84 7.12
C THR A 136 -10.83 2.70 5.99
N ILE A 137 -10.98 2.11 4.81
CA ILE A 137 -11.52 2.77 3.63
C ILE A 137 -12.61 1.88 3.04
N GLU A 138 -13.80 2.44 2.83
CA GLU A 138 -14.92 1.79 2.17
C GLU A 138 -15.44 2.66 1.03
N SER A 139 -15.65 2.08 -0.15
CA SER A 139 -16.00 2.83 -1.35
C SER A 139 -17.15 2.19 -2.13
N THR A 140 -17.92 3.02 -2.80
CA THR A 140 -19.08 2.58 -3.61
C THR A 140 -18.65 1.87 -4.90
N ARG A 141 -17.47 2.21 -5.43
CA ARG A 141 -16.82 1.59 -6.59
C ARG A 141 -15.34 1.33 -6.28
N PRO A 142 -14.70 0.33 -6.93
CA PRO A 142 -13.31 -0.01 -6.65
C PRO A 142 -12.34 1.17 -6.77
N VAL A 143 -11.37 1.21 -5.87
CA VAL A 143 -10.32 2.24 -5.79
C VAL A 143 -8.97 1.56 -5.63
N LEU A 144 -7.88 2.20 -6.09
CA LEU A 144 -6.53 1.76 -5.75
C LEU A 144 -6.08 2.47 -4.47
N VAL A 145 -5.61 1.70 -3.48
CA VAL A 145 -5.04 2.26 -2.24
C VAL A 145 -3.54 1.99 -2.21
N THR A 146 -2.77 3.06 -2.05
CA THR A 146 -1.31 3.01 -1.92
C THR A 146 -0.92 3.61 -0.59
N SER A 147 -0.11 2.90 0.19
CA SER A 147 0.47 3.42 1.42
C SER A 147 1.92 3.80 1.19
N PHE A 148 2.30 4.95 1.73
CA PHE A 148 3.66 5.43 1.75
C PHE A 148 4.13 5.58 3.19
N SER A 149 5.27 4.97 3.53
CA SER A 149 5.89 5.19 4.83
C SER A 149 6.54 6.57 4.86
N LEU A 150 6.42 7.26 6.00
CA LEU A 150 7.05 8.56 6.20
C LEU A 150 8.31 8.42 7.04
N HIS A 151 9.23 9.37 6.89
CA HIS A 151 10.42 9.45 7.73
C HIS A 151 10.06 9.55 9.24
N SER A 152 10.91 8.98 10.09
CA SER A 152 10.75 9.01 11.55
C SER A 152 10.60 10.44 12.07
N LYS A 153 9.80 10.61 13.14
CA LYS A 153 9.57 11.92 13.75
C LYS A 153 10.72 12.32 14.68
N THR A 154 11.39 11.35 15.29
CA THR A 154 12.34 11.56 16.39
C THR A 154 13.74 10.97 16.17
N SER A 155 13.97 10.26 15.07
CA SER A 155 15.25 9.63 14.71
C SER A 155 15.50 9.71 13.20
N ASP A 156 16.67 9.23 12.77
CA ASP A 156 17.04 9.10 11.35
C ASP A 156 16.55 7.77 10.70
N LEU A 157 15.70 7.03 11.41
CA LEU A 157 15.19 5.75 10.94
C LEU A 157 14.17 5.89 9.81
N GLY A 158 14.47 5.19 8.73
CA GLY A 158 13.55 4.83 7.66
C GLY A 158 13.14 5.99 6.77
N ASP A 159 13.69 6.01 5.56
CA ASP A 159 13.23 6.86 4.46
C ASP A 159 11.98 6.28 3.78
N PRO A 160 11.31 7.02 2.87
CA PRO A 160 10.03 6.59 2.32
C PRO A 160 10.05 5.23 1.61
N SER A 161 9.01 4.43 1.83
CA SER A 161 8.70 3.24 1.04
C SER A 161 7.27 3.31 0.52
N MET A 162 6.98 2.63 -0.59
CA MET A 162 5.67 2.61 -1.26
C MET A 162 5.16 1.17 -1.25
N VAL A 163 3.87 0.98 -0.96
CA VAL A 163 3.21 -0.34 -0.97
C VAL A 163 1.82 -0.23 -1.55
N ILE A 164 1.44 -1.17 -2.42
CA ILE A 164 0.04 -1.36 -2.81
C ILE A 164 -0.68 -2.12 -1.71
N VAL A 165 -1.68 -1.47 -1.08
CA VAL A 165 -2.43 -2.07 0.02
C VAL A 165 -3.38 -3.13 -0.55
N PRO A 166 -3.36 -4.37 -0.03
CA PRO A 166 -4.31 -5.38 -0.46
C PRO A 166 -5.72 -5.07 0.07
N GLY A 167 -6.72 -5.28 -0.78
CA GLY A 167 -8.12 -5.20 -0.39
C GLY A 167 -8.52 -6.37 0.53
N VAL A 168 -9.53 -6.15 1.37
CA VAL A 168 -10.01 -7.16 2.33
C VAL A 168 -10.43 -8.47 1.64
N ASN A 169 -10.96 -8.41 0.42
CA ASN A 169 -11.37 -9.59 -0.34
C ASN A 169 -10.21 -10.35 -1.00
N GLN A 170 -8.99 -9.82 -0.92
CA GLN A 170 -7.77 -10.42 -1.50
C GLN A 170 -6.93 -11.17 -0.46
N TYR A 171 -7.36 -11.15 0.80
CA TYR A 171 -6.69 -11.81 1.91
C TYR A 171 -6.59 -13.33 1.68
N LEU A 172 -5.52 -13.92 2.20
CA LEU A 172 -5.25 -15.36 2.13
C LEU A 172 -5.24 -15.95 3.55
N ASP A 173 -5.35 -17.26 3.64
CA ASP A 173 -5.23 -18.01 4.90
C ASP A 173 -3.80 -18.53 5.15
N TYR A 174 -2.90 -18.39 4.16
CA TYR A 174 -1.52 -18.81 4.23
C TYR A 174 -0.59 -17.88 3.43
N TYR A 175 0.56 -17.58 4.02
CA TYR A 175 1.64 -16.81 3.42
C TYR A 175 2.98 -17.48 3.70
N LYS A 176 3.87 -17.50 2.71
CA LYS A 176 5.27 -17.89 2.84
C LYS A 176 6.16 -16.84 2.18
N ILE A 177 6.91 -16.10 2.99
CA ILE A 177 7.62 -14.88 2.62
C ILE A 177 9.04 -14.92 3.16
N VAL A 178 9.96 -14.23 2.49
CA VAL A 178 11.29 -13.94 3.02
C VAL A 178 11.31 -12.52 3.54
N VAL A 179 11.51 -12.36 4.85
CA VAL A 179 11.74 -11.06 5.49
C VAL A 179 13.17 -10.62 5.12
N PRO A 180 13.33 -9.45 4.44
CA PRO A 180 14.63 -8.95 4.03
C PRO A 180 15.63 -8.84 5.18
N SER A 181 16.90 -9.14 4.87
CA SER A 181 18.00 -9.00 5.81
C SER A 181 18.62 -7.61 5.80
N GLY A 182 19.33 -7.26 6.86
CA GLY A 182 20.16 -6.04 6.90
C GLY A 182 19.43 -4.76 7.29
N TYR A 183 18.23 -4.90 7.85
CA TYR A 183 17.43 -3.85 8.49
C TYR A 183 17.48 -3.99 10.02
N ASP A 184 17.39 -2.86 10.74
CA ASP A 184 17.51 -2.84 12.20
C ASP A 184 16.24 -3.41 12.86
N TYR A 185 15.08 -3.14 12.27
CA TYR A 185 13.80 -3.66 12.72
C TYR A 185 12.93 -4.07 11.54
N ASN A 186 12.26 -5.21 11.70
CA ASN A 186 11.29 -5.74 10.75
C ASN A 186 9.95 -5.95 11.43
N TYR A 187 8.88 -5.59 10.73
CA TYR A 187 7.52 -5.59 11.24
C TYR A 187 6.60 -6.32 10.26
N VAL A 188 5.61 -7.00 10.84
CA VAL A 188 4.51 -7.60 10.11
C VAL A 188 3.21 -7.08 10.68
N SER A 189 2.43 -6.41 9.84
CA SER A 189 1.06 -5.98 10.12
C SER A 189 0.07 -7.00 9.59
N ILE A 190 -0.88 -7.37 10.44
CA ILE A 190 -1.82 -8.46 10.26
C ILE A 190 -3.23 -7.88 10.40
N MET A 191 -4.09 -8.14 9.43
CA MET A 191 -5.50 -7.72 9.46
C MET A 191 -6.39 -8.95 9.33
N ILE A 192 -6.96 -9.42 10.44
CA ILE A 192 -7.82 -10.61 10.49
C ILE A 192 -9.15 -10.27 11.18
N LYS A 193 -10.23 -10.99 10.89
CA LYS A 193 -11.46 -10.88 11.69
C LYS A 193 -11.14 -11.05 13.17
N GLU A 194 -11.70 -10.18 14.00
CA GLU A 194 -11.43 -10.18 15.45
C GLU A 194 -11.69 -11.56 16.06
N SER A 195 -12.81 -12.20 15.67
CA SER A 195 -13.23 -13.51 16.17
C SER A 195 -12.22 -14.63 15.91
N SER A 196 -11.36 -14.45 14.90
CA SER A 196 -10.33 -15.41 14.49
C SER A 196 -8.91 -14.95 14.86
N LYS A 197 -8.74 -13.84 15.60
CA LYS A 197 -7.42 -13.29 15.97
C LYS A 197 -6.48 -14.32 16.62
N ASN A 198 -7.04 -15.20 17.46
CA ASN A 198 -6.26 -16.20 18.18
C ASN A 198 -5.97 -17.47 17.35
N SER A 199 -6.50 -17.55 16.12
CA SER A 199 -6.19 -18.64 15.18
C SER A 199 -4.84 -18.45 14.49
N LEU A 200 -4.29 -17.23 14.53
CA LEU A 200 -3.09 -16.89 13.79
C LEU A 200 -1.82 -17.50 14.37
N GLN A 201 -1.01 -18.01 13.46
CA GLN A 201 0.30 -18.56 13.72
C GLN A 201 1.35 -17.90 12.84
N ILE A 202 2.51 -17.61 13.44
CA ILE A 202 3.75 -17.23 12.78
C ILE A 202 4.74 -18.35 13.03
N ASN A 203 5.30 -18.93 11.98
CA ASN A 203 6.22 -20.09 12.05
C ASN A 203 5.64 -21.22 12.92
N GLU A 204 4.39 -21.61 12.62
CA GLU A 204 3.64 -22.67 13.32
C GLU A 204 3.39 -22.42 14.81
N SER A 205 3.70 -21.21 15.30
CA SER A 205 3.56 -20.82 16.70
C SER A 205 2.57 -19.66 16.85
N GLY A 206 1.81 -19.64 17.95
CA GLY A 206 0.97 -18.49 18.28
C GLY A 206 1.80 -17.21 18.51
N ILE A 207 1.16 -16.06 18.35
CA ILE A 207 1.82 -14.76 18.53
C ILE A 207 2.01 -14.46 20.03
N LEU A 208 3.25 -14.27 20.46
CA LEU A 208 3.57 -13.92 21.85
C LEU A 208 3.26 -12.43 22.14
N PRO A 209 2.78 -12.07 23.36
CA PRO A 209 2.43 -10.69 23.67
C PRO A 209 3.59 -9.69 23.57
N ASN A 210 4.83 -10.12 23.83
CA ASN A 210 6.00 -9.24 23.89
C ASN A 210 6.51 -8.79 22.51
N VAL A 211 6.06 -9.43 21.42
CA VAL A 211 6.41 -9.00 20.05
C VAL A 211 5.38 -8.06 19.46
N ILE A 212 4.22 -7.88 20.12
CA ILE A 212 3.15 -7.00 19.65
C ILE A 212 3.52 -5.55 19.92
N ILE A 213 3.57 -4.73 18.86
CA ILE A 213 3.87 -3.30 18.93
C ILE A 213 2.64 -2.42 18.64
N PHE A 214 1.59 -3.01 18.08
CA PHE A 214 0.31 -2.35 17.80
C PHE A 214 -0.81 -3.39 17.81
N ASP A 215 -1.96 -3.06 18.41
CA ASP A 215 -3.16 -3.90 18.42
C ASP A 215 -4.40 -3.00 18.57
N GLN A 216 -5.25 -2.98 17.55
CA GLN A 216 -6.49 -2.20 17.52
C GLN A 216 -7.59 -2.97 16.80
N ASN A 217 -8.83 -2.82 17.26
CA ASN A 217 -9.98 -3.31 16.51
C ASN A 217 -10.56 -2.20 15.63
N VAL A 218 -10.91 -2.55 14.40
CA VAL A 218 -11.54 -1.66 13.42
C VAL A 218 -12.80 -2.31 12.85
N LEU A 219 -13.73 -1.49 12.37
CA LEU A 219 -14.95 -1.95 11.72
C LEU A 219 -14.83 -1.71 10.21
N VAL A 220 -15.14 -2.72 9.41
CA VAL A 220 -15.30 -2.61 7.95
C VAL A 220 -16.65 -3.22 7.60
N GLY A 221 -17.57 -2.42 7.09
CA GLY A 221 -18.97 -2.77 6.93
C GLY A 221 -19.58 -3.18 8.28
N ASN A 222 -19.95 -4.45 8.41
CA ASN A 222 -20.49 -5.04 9.65
C ASN A 222 -19.53 -6.03 10.34
N THR A 223 -18.26 -6.07 9.93
CA THR A 223 -17.28 -7.04 10.43
C THR A 223 -16.18 -6.33 11.22
N ASN A 224 -15.96 -6.79 12.46
CA ASN A 224 -14.82 -6.34 13.26
C ASN A 224 -13.55 -7.08 12.82
N TYR A 225 -12.51 -6.33 12.53
CA TYR A 225 -11.16 -6.83 12.28
C TYR A 225 -10.26 -6.41 13.42
N SER A 226 -9.29 -7.26 13.76
CA SER A 226 -8.12 -6.87 14.54
C SER A 226 -6.98 -6.53 13.59
N VAL A 227 -6.41 -5.35 13.78
CA VAL A 227 -5.20 -4.86 13.14
C VAL A 227 -4.08 -4.97 14.15
N ARG A 228 -3.10 -5.81 13.87
CA ARG A 228 -1.99 -6.10 14.79
C ARG A 228 -0.66 -6.02 14.06
N SER A 229 0.28 -5.27 14.61
CA SER A 229 1.67 -5.25 14.11
C SER A 229 2.59 -5.92 15.12
N ILE A 230 3.49 -6.77 14.62
CA ILE A 230 4.46 -7.51 15.43
C ILE A 230 5.87 -7.29 14.91
N ASN A 231 6.86 -7.33 15.82
CA ASN A 231 8.26 -7.44 15.46
C ASN A 231 8.57 -8.86 14.98
N VAL A 232 9.35 -8.98 13.91
CA VAL A 232 9.83 -10.25 13.37
C VAL A 232 11.33 -10.18 13.10
N THR A 233 11.97 -11.34 12.95
CA THR A 233 13.35 -11.44 12.51
C THR A 233 13.43 -11.56 10.99
N GLU A 234 14.59 -11.20 10.41
CA GLU A 234 14.89 -11.51 9.01
C GLU A 234 14.86 -13.03 8.73
N GLY A 235 14.68 -13.42 7.47
CA GLY A 235 14.64 -14.82 7.03
C GLY A 235 13.25 -15.31 6.62
N GLU A 236 13.12 -16.64 6.49
CA GLU A 236 11.84 -17.25 6.10
C GLU A 236 10.79 -17.05 7.20
N LEU A 237 9.60 -16.61 6.79
CA LEU A 237 8.43 -16.46 7.64
C LEU A 237 7.22 -17.12 6.97
N THR A 238 6.54 -17.98 7.73
CA THR A 238 5.22 -18.49 7.38
C THR A 238 4.17 -17.85 8.29
N ALA A 239 3.10 -17.33 7.73
CA ALA A 239 1.92 -16.88 8.47
C ALA A 239 0.71 -17.69 8.03
N SER A 240 -0.09 -18.17 8.97
CA SER A 240 -1.29 -18.97 8.66
C SER A 240 -2.36 -18.84 9.74
N SER A 241 -3.62 -19.10 9.38
CA SER A 241 -4.74 -19.23 10.33
C SER A 241 -5.14 -20.70 10.47
N VAL A 242 -5.26 -21.19 11.71
CA VAL A 242 -5.63 -22.61 11.93
C VAL A 242 -7.10 -22.92 11.62
N ASP A 243 -7.95 -21.89 11.60
CA ASP A 243 -9.37 -22.01 11.29
C ASP A 243 -9.70 -21.73 9.81
N GLY A 244 -8.68 -21.44 8.99
CA GLY A 244 -8.83 -21.09 7.58
C GLY A 244 -9.39 -19.68 7.33
N GLU A 245 -9.46 -18.82 8.37
CA GLU A 245 -9.87 -17.44 8.19
C GLU A 245 -8.82 -16.68 7.37
N ARG A 246 -9.27 -15.92 6.37
CA ARG A 246 -8.38 -15.13 5.53
C ARG A 246 -7.97 -13.85 6.27
N PHE A 247 -6.70 -13.49 6.14
CA PHE A 247 -6.14 -12.28 6.75
C PHE A 247 -5.23 -11.54 5.77
N GLY A 248 -5.08 -10.24 5.97
CA GLY A 248 -4.14 -9.41 5.25
C GLY A 248 -2.79 -9.42 5.93
N LEU A 249 -1.73 -9.32 5.13
CA LEU A 249 -0.35 -9.29 5.62
C LEU A 249 0.41 -8.17 4.91
N MET A 250 1.04 -7.28 5.68
CA MET A 250 1.88 -6.21 5.17
C MET A 250 3.19 -6.18 5.95
N PHE A 251 4.29 -5.98 5.24
CA PHE A 251 5.63 -5.94 5.82
C PHE A 251 6.17 -4.53 5.76
N ALA A 252 6.91 -4.16 6.79
CA ALA A 252 7.73 -2.97 6.81
C ALA A 252 9.06 -3.31 7.49
N GLY A 253 10.14 -2.70 7.05
CA GLY A 253 11.40 -2.75 7.79
C GLY A 253 12.13 -1.43 7.68
N VAL A 254 12.93 -1.12 8.70
CA VAL A 254 13.57 0.18 8.85
C VAL A 254 15.01 0.02 9.29
N LYS A 255 15.83 0.92 8.78
CA LYS A 255 17.22 1.14 9.13
C LYS A 255 17.49 2.63 9.00
N ASP A 256 18.63 3.08 9.52
CA ASP A 256 19.17 4.40 9.26
C ASP A 256 19.06 4.79 7.77
N PHE A 257 18.29 5.86 7.49
CA PHE A 257 17.99 6.39 6.15
C PHE A 257 17.49 5.36 5.11
N ASN A 258 16.90 4.23 5.52
CA ASN A 258 16.41 3.23 4.57
C ASN A 258 15.19 2.50 5.11
N SER A 259 14.21 2.22 4.26
CA SER A 259 13.12 1.31 4.60
C SER A 259 12.77 0.39 3.46
N TYR A 260 11.99 -0.64 3.76
CA TYR A 260 11.26 -1.39 2.75
C TYR A 260 9.81 -1.50 3.18
N GLY A 261 8.94 -1.79 2.21
CA GLY A 261 7.59 -2.24 2.47
C GLY A 261 7.11 -3.11 1.31
N PHE A 262 6.22 -4.05 1.60
CA PHE A 262 5.50 -4.81 0.58
C PHE A 262 4.28 -5.49 1.20
N SER A 263 3.31 -5.89 0.37
CA SER A 263 2.18 -6.71 0.79
C SER A 263 2.52 -8.21 0.65
N GLY A 264 2.00 -9.04 1.58
CA GLY A 264 2.24 -10.48 1.58
C GLY A 264 1.61 -11.20 0.37
N ASN A 265 0.64 -10.58 -0.28
CA ASN A 265 0.08 -11.02 -1.56
C ASN A 265 0.34 -9.96 -2.63
N SER A 266 1.19 -10.28 -3.60
CA SER A 266 1.29 -9.48 -4.82
C SER A 266 0.04 -9.74 -5.67
N LEU A 267 -0.64 -8.65 -6.07
CA LEU A 267 -1.77 -8.71 -6.99
C LEU A 267 -1.26 -8.98 -8.42
N LEU A 268 -0.92 -10.24 -8.67
CA LEU A 268 -0.49 -10.73 -9.99
C LEU A 268 -1.57 -11.71 -10.47
N VAL A 269 -2.37 -11.27 -11.45
CA VAL A 269 -3.31 -12.13 -12.18
C VAL A 269 -2.66 -12.55 -13.49
#